data_AF-A0A9Q0K744-F1
#
_entry.id   AF-A0A9Q0K744-F1
#
_cell.length_a   1.000
_cell.length_b   1.000
_cell.length_c   1.000
_cell.angle_alpha   90.00
_cell.angle_beta   90.00
_cell.angle_gamma   90.00
#
_symmetry.space_group_name_H-M   'P 1'
#
loop_
_entity.id
_entity.type
_entity.pdbx_description
1 polymer ?
#
loop_
_entity_poly.entity_id
_entity_poly.type
_entity_poly.pdbx_seq_one_letter_code
_entity_poly.pdbx_strand_id
1 'polypeptide(L)'
;MGVTTISNELNCPIPPARIFKAAVLDAHNLLPKILPDKIKSIEVQGSGGAGSIKQINLADGGPFSFIKHRIEELDENNFKCKFTLIEGAMGEDELQKGKEMATGTFKTVEGYLLENPTAYA
;
A
#
# COMPACT_ATOMS: atom_id res chain seq x y z
N MET A 1 18.16 17.90 11.83
CA MET A 1 16.85 17.24 11.59
C MET A 1 17.02 15.76 11.89
N GLY A 2 16.18 15.19 12.75
CA GLY A 2 16.24 13.77 13.11
C GLY A 2 15.57 12.89 12.04
N VAL A 3 16.07 11.67 11.85
CA VAL A 3 15.41 10.65 11.01
C VAL A 3 14.78 9.63 11.94
N THR A 4 13.46 9.50 11.89
CA THR A 4 12.73 8.47 12.63
C THR A 4 12.51 7.27 11.72
N THR A 5 13.05 6.11 12.11
CA THR A 5 12.86 4.85 11.39
C THR A 5 11.91 3.97 12.18
N ILE A 6 10.88 3.44 11.50
CA ILE A 6 9.92 2.51 12.08
C ILE A 6 9.95 1.22 11.28
N SER A 7 10.18 0.09 11.96
CA SER A 7 10.10 -1.25 11.40
C SER A 7 8.83 -1.96 11.88
N ASN A 8 8.32 -2.86 11.05
CA ASN A 8 7.18 -3.71 11.38
C ASN A 8 7.33 -5.05 10.66
N GLU A 9 7.12 -6.13 11.39
CA GLU A 9 7.20 -7.49 10.86
C GLU A 9 5.86 -8.17 11.11
N LEU A 10 5.28 -8.75 10.06
CA LEU A 10 4.01 -9.46 10.11
C LEU A 10 4.23 -10.85 9.51
N ASN A 11 3.71 -11.87 10.18
CA ASN A 11 3.78 -13.24 9.69
C ASN A 11 2.50 -13.57 8.93
N CYS A 12 2.65 -14.00 7.67
CA CYS A 12 1.52 -14.31 6.80
C CYS A 12 1.64 -15.74 6.27
N PRO A 13 0.57 -16.55 6.28
CA PRO A 13 0.59 -17.92 5.77
C PRO A 13 0.56 -17.98 4.22
N ILE A 14 0.48 -16.84 3.56
CA ILE A 14 0.34 -16.72 2.10
C ILE A 14 1.71 -16.64 1.44
N PRO A 15 1.93 -17.32 0.29
CA PRO A 15 3.19 -17.22 -0.45
C PRO A 15 3.57 -15.76 -0.76
N PRO A 16 4.86 -15.39 -0.64
CA PRO A 16 5.32 -14.00 -0.79
C PRO A 16 5.01 -13.43 -2.18
N ALA A 17 5.18 -14.22 -3.24
CA ALA A 17 4.84 -13.77 -4.60
C ALA A 17 3.37 -13.37 -4.75
N ARG A 18 2.47 -14.11 -4.10
CA ARG A 18 1.03 -13.93 -4.19
C ARG A 18 0.58 -12.67 -3.45
N ILE A 19 1.06 -12.48 -2.22
CA ILE A 19 0.74 -11.29 -1.45
C ILE A 19 1.41 -10.04 -2.02
N PHE A 20 2.63 -10.16 -2.56
CA PHE A 20 3.31 -9.05 -3.23
C PHE A 20 2.54 -8.59 -4.47
N LYS A 21 2.06 -9.53 -5.29
CA LYS A 21 1.24 -9.20 -6.46
C LYS A 21 -0.06 -8.51 -6.08
N ALA A 22 -0.74 -8.96 -5.03
CA ALA A 22 -2.00 -8.37 -4.58
C ALA A 22 -1.83 -7.01 -3.86
N ALA A 23 -0.88 -6.92 -2.93
CA ALA A 23 -0.68 -5.75 -2.06
C ALA A 23 0.22 -4.66 -2.66
N VAL A 24 1.04 -4.98 -3.67
CA VAL A 24 1.98 -4.02 -4.29
C VAL A 24 1.65 -3.78 -5.75
N LEU A 25 1.65 -4.83 -6.58
CA LEU A 25 1.47 -4.69 -8.03
C LEU A 25 0.03 -4.29 -8.39
N ASP A 26 -0.94 -5.10 -7.95
CA ASP A 26 -2.36 -4.93 -8.25
C ASP A 26 -3.13 -4.17 -7.16
N ALA A 27 -2.41 -3.58 -6.20
CA ALA A 27 -3.00 -2.79 -5.11
C ALA A 27 -4.00 -1.74 -5.62
N HIS A 28 -3.71 -1.13 -6.77
CA HIS A 28 -4.54 -0.10 -7.36
C HIS A 28 -5.93 -0.60 -7.79
N ASN A 29 -6.07 -1.89 -8.08
CA ASN A 29 -7.34 -2.52 -8.42
C ASN A 29 -7.99 -3.21 -7.22
N LEU A 30 -7.19 -3.82 -6.36
CA LEU A 30 -7.69 -4.61 -5.23
C LEU A 30 -8.13 -3.74 -4.05
N LEU A 31 -7.28 -2.79 -3.62
CA LEU A 31 -7.53 -1.97 -2.44
C LEU A 31 -8.87 -1.20 -2.47
N PRO A 32 -9.24 -0.49 -3.56
CA PRO A 32 -10.54 0.19 -3.61
C PRO A 32 -11.74 -0.78 -3.59
N LYS A 33 -11.55 -2.07 -3.94
CA LYS A 33 -12.62 -3.08 -3.88
C LYS A 33 -12.81 -3.64 -2.48
N ILE A 34 -11.73 -3.86 -1.74
CA ILE A 34 -11.76 -4.45 -0.40
C ILE A 34 -11.93 -3.40 0.71
N LEU A 35 -11.57 -2.15 0.43
CA LEU A 35 -11.67 -1.01 1.36
C LEU A 35 -12.34 0.21 0.69
N PRO A 36 -13.55 0.07 0.13
CA PRO A 36 -14.24 1.18 -0.55
C PRO A 36 -14.55 2.35 0.39
N ASP A 37 -14.79 2.08 1.67
CA ASP A 37 -15.03 3.09 2.71
C ASP A 37 -13.82 3.95 3.02
N LYS A 38 -12.59 3.49 2.71
CA LYS A 38 -11.36 4.24 2.98
C LYS A 38 -10.69 4.76 1.72
N ILE A 39 -10.72 3.97 0.65
CA ILE A 39 -10.02 4.24 -0.60
C ILE A 39 -11.05 4.28 -1.72
N LYS A 40 -11.28 5.48 -2.26
CA LYS A 40 -12.16 5.68 -3.42
C LYS A 40 -11.54 5.10 -4.67
N SER A 41 -10.26 5.40 -4.92
CA SER A 41 -9.55 5.00 -6.14
C SER A 41 -8.05 5.14 -5.94
N ILE A 42 -7.28 4.43 -6.75
CA ILE A 42 -5.82 4.57 -6.78
C ILE A 42 -5.39 4.78 -8.23
N GLU A 43 -4.76 5.90 -8.50
CA GLU A 43 -4.24 6.26 -9.81
C GLU A 43 -2.73 6.01 -9.83
N VAL A 44 -2.26 5.28 -10.83
CA VAL A 44 -0.83 5.03 -11.04
C VAL A 44 -0.38 5.84 -12.24
N GLN A 45 0.49 6.81 -12.01
CA GLN A 45 1.13 7.63 -13.04
C GLN A 45 2.50 7.04 -13.34
N GLY A 46 2.70 6.52 -14.55
CA GLY A 46 3.95 5.93 -15.02
C GLY A 46 3.78 4.48 -15.52
N SER A 47 4.89 3.75 -15.60
CA SER A 47 4.94 2.37 -16.07
C SER A 47 4.58 1.33 -15.00
N GLY A 48 4.34 1.77 -13.76
CA GLY A 48 4.10 0.89 -12.61
C GLY A 48 5.36 0.41 -11.89
N GLY A 49 6.56 0.71 -12.43
CA GLY A 49 7.86 0.41 -11.82
C GLY A 49 8.51 1.60 -11.12
N ALA A 50 9.82 1.52 -10.87
CA ALA A 50 10.61 2.60 -10.28
C ALA A 50 10.42 3.93 -11.04
N GLY A 51 10.25 5.02 -10.30
CA GLY A 51 9.90 6.34 -10.80
C GLY A 51 8.40 6.63 -10.91
N SER A 52 7.53 5.61 -10.84
CA SER A 52 6.07 5.80 -10.93
C SER A 52 5.50 6.44 -9.68
N ILE A 53 4.42 7.20 -9.82
CA ILE A 53 3.69 7.84 -8.71
C ILE A 53 2.34 7.15 -8.54
N LYS A 54 2.08 6.61 -7.36
CA LYS A 54 0.77 6.09 -6.95
C LYS A 54 0.04 7.15 -6.12
N GLN A 55 -1.04 7.69 -6.65
CA GLN A 55 -1.95 8.57 -5.94
C GLN A 55 -3.13 7.75 -5.41
N ILE A 56 -3.27 7.72 -4.09
CA ILE A 56 -4.37 7.06 -3.39
C ILE A 56 -5.40 8.15 -3.06
N ASN A 57 -6.55 8.10 -3.71
CA ASN A 57 -7.67 8.99 -3.42
C ASN A 57 -8.48 8.39 -2.26
N LEU A 58 -8.50 9.10 -1.13
CA LEU A 58 -9.21 8.66 0.07
C LEU A 58 -10.71 8.96 -0.05
N ALA A 59 -11.53 8.19 0.65
CA ALA A 59 -12.95 8.48 0.75
C ALA A 59 -13.19 9.78 1.55
N ASP A 60 -14.30 10.47 1.26
CA ASP A 60 -14.69 11.70 1.94
C ASP A 60 -14.84 11.46 3.46
N GLY A 61 -14.09 12.20 4.28
CA GLY A 61 -14.11 12.06 5.74
C GLY A 61 -12.75 12.18 6.43
N GLY A 62 -11.64 12.27 5.69
CA GLY A 62 -10.30 12.49 6.23
C GLY A 62 -9.78 13.93 6.06
N PRO A 63 -8.72 14.33 6.78
CA PRO A 63 -8.08 15.65 6.62
C PRO A 63 -7.38 15.83 5.27
N PHE A 64 -7.09 14.74 4.55
CA PHE A 64 -6.48 14.75 3.21
C PHE A 64 -7.43 14.10 2.20
N SER A 65 -7.56 14.72 1.03
CA SER A 65 -8.35 14.18 -0.07
C SER A 65 -7.60 13.07 -0.83
N PHE A 66 -6.27 13.13 -0.86
CA PHE A 66 -5.42 12.15 -1.53
C PHE A 66 -4.03 12.07 -0.89
N ILE A 67 -3.34 10.95 -1.13
CA ILE A 67 -1.96 10.70 -0.72
C ILE A 67 -1.16 10.29 -1.96
N LYS A 68 0.03 10.84 -2.18
CA LYS A 68 0.91 10.47 -3.30
C LYS A 68 2.18 9.78 -2.81
N HIS A 69 2.42 8.59 -3.31
CA HIS A 69 3.65 7.83 -3.10
C HIS A 69 4.43 7.71 -4.41
N ARG A 70 5.74 7.95 -4.39
CA ARG A 70 6.65 7.59 -5.49
C ARG A 70 7.24 6.23 -5.23
N ILE A 71 7.28 5.37 -6.24
CA ILE A 71 8.05 4.13 -6.21
C ILE A 71 9.50 4.50 -6.50
N GLU A 72 10.39 4.36 -5.54
CA GLU A 72 11.82 4.60 -5.73
C GLU A 72 12.51 3.34 -6.27
N GLU A 73 12.11 2.18 -5.79
CA GLU A 73 12.65 0.88 -6.18
C GLU A 73 11.54 -0.17 -6.14
N LEU A 74 11.47 -1.01 -7.17
CA LEU A 74 10.58 -2.16 -7.22
C LEU A 74 11.41 -3.36 -7.66
N ASP A 75 11.55 -4.33 -6.77
CA ASP A 75 12.27 -5.58 -7.01
C ASP A 75 11.29 -6.74 -6.84
N GLU A 76 10.80 -7.26 -7.96
CA GLU A 76 9.85 -8.36 -8.00
C GLU A 76 10.49 -9.70 -7.65
N ASN A 77 11.81 -9.85 -7.81
CA ASN A 77 12.52 -11.09 -7.50
C ASN A 77 12.72 -11.26 -5.99
N ASN A 78 12.99 -10.15 -5.30
CA ASN A 78 13.18 -10.10 -3.85
C ASN A 78 11.91 -9.70 -3.09
N PHE A 79 10.78 -9.50 -3.79
CA PHE A 79 9.51 -9.03 -3.23
C PHE A 79 9.65 -7.75 -2.39
N LYS A 80 10.49 -6.83 -2.86
CA LYS A 80 10.83 -5.59 -2.17
C LYS A 80 10.33 -4.40 -2.96
N CYS A 81 9.60 -3.52 -2.29
CA CYS A 81 9.15 -2.26 -2.88
C CYS A 81 9.53 -1.13 -1.94
N LYS A 82 10.23 -0.13 -2.46
CA LYS A 82 10.56 1.10 -1.75
C LYS A 82 9.73 2.22 -2.33
N PHE A 83 8.98 2.88 -1.45
CA PHE A 83 8.20 4.05 -1.82
C PHE A 83 8.51 5.23 -0.90
N THR A 84 8.39 6.42 -1.46
CA THR A 84 8.54 7.69 -0.75
C THR A 84 7.22 8.44 -0.81
N LEU A 85 6.70 8.81 0.34
CA LEU A 85 5.56 9.70 0.44
C LEU A 85 5.99 11.09 -0.06
N ILE A 86 5.30 11.59 -1.10
CA ILE A 86 5.54 12.92 -1.68
C ILE A 86 4.54 13.94 -1.13
N GLU A 87 3.27 13.53 -0.99
CA GLU A 87 2.17 14.39 -0.51
C GLU A 87 1.18 13.59 0.33
N GLY A 88 0.58 14.22 1.33
CA GLY A 88 -0.59 13.69 2.04
C GLY A 88 -0.36 13.14 3.45
N ALA A 89 0.83 13.29 4.03
CA ALA A 89 1.01 13.12 5.48
C ALA A 89 2.10 14.06 6.03
N MET A 90 1.80 14.78 7.11
CA MET A 90 2.68 15.77 7.74
C MET A 90 2.70 15.62 9.27
N GLY A 91 3.56 14.75 9.80
CA GLY A 91 3.92 14.72 11.22
C GLY A 91 4.23 13.33 11.78
N GLU A 92 4.67 13.28 13.04
CA GLU A 92 4.97 12.03 13.76
C GLU A 92 3.70 11.22 14.08
N ASP A 93 2.60 11.87 14.45
CA ASP A 93 1.29 11.22 14.68
C ASP A 93 0.77 10.55 13.41
N GLU A 94 0.99 11.19 12.26
CA GLU A 94 0.62 10.66 10.97
C GLU A 94 1.50 9.51 10.51
N LEU A 95 2.79 9.50 10.88
CA LEU A 95 3.68 8.39 10.60
C LEU A 95 3.19 7.11 11.30
N GLN A 96 2.73 7.23 12.56
CA GLN A 96 2.14 6.12 13.29
C GLN A 96 0.81 5.66 12.69
N LYS A 97 -0.08 6.61 12.34
CA LYS A 97 -1.34 6.28 11.63
C LYS A 97 -1.09 5.62 10.28
N GLY A 98 -0.07 6.06 9.54
CA GLY A 98 0.36 5.46 8.28
C GLY A 98 0.81 4.01 8.47
N LYS A 99 1.55 3.71 9.55
CA LYS A 99 1.91 2.34 9.93
C LYS A 99 0.67 1.49 10.21
N GLU A 100 -0.28 2.00 11.01
CA GLU A 100 -1.51 1.28 11.34
C GLU A 100 -2.38 1.04 10.10
N MET A 101 -2.49 2.04 9.23
CA MET A 101 -3.21 1.92 7.97
C MET A 101 -2.56 0.88 7.05
N ALA A 102 -1.22 0.90 6.91
CA ALA A 102 -0.50 -0.08 6.10
C ALA A 102 -0.68 -1.50 6.65
N THR A 103 -0.57 -1.67 7.98
CA THR A 103 -0.78 -2.96 8.64
C THR A 103 -2.21 -3.46 8.47
N GLY A 104 -3.20 -2.57 8.65
CA GLY A 104 -4.62 -2.89 8.44
C GLY A 104 -4.90 -3.30 7.00
N THR A 105 -4.37 -2.54 6.04
CA THR A 105 -4.50 -2.83 4.60
C THR A 105 -3.91 -4.19 4.26
N PHE A 106 -2.73 -4.50 4.80
CA PHE A 106 -2.07 -5.79 4.57
C PHE A 106 -2.90 -6.96 5.11
N LYS A 107 -3.46 -6.82 6.32
CA LYS A 107 -4.37 -7.83 6.89
C LYS A 107 -5.66 -7.99 6.06
N THR A 108 -6.21 -6.91 5.50
CA THR A 108 -7.38 -7.02 4.63
C THR A 108 -7.05 -7.76 3.33
N VAL A 109 -5.89 -7.47 2.72
CA VAL A 109 -5.42 -8.22 1.54
C VAL A 109 -5.18 -9.69 1.87
N GLU A 110 -4.57 -9.98 3.03
CA GLU A 110 -4.37 -11.35 3.50
C GLU A 110 -5.72 -12.09 3.63
N GLY A 111 -6.69 -11.51 4.33
CA GLY A 111 -8.03 -12.09 4.46
C GLY A 111 -8.67 -12.38 3.10
N TYR A 112 -8.61 -11.41 2.18
CA TYR A 112 -9.13 -11.57 0.83
C TYR A 112 -8.48 -12.74 0.08
N LEU A 113 -7.15 -12.88 0.17
CA LEU A 113 -6.41 -13.95 -0.52
C LEU A 113 -6.63 -15.33 0.12
N LEU A 114 -6.91 -15.39 1.42
CA LEU A 114 -7.30 -16.62 2.13
C LEU A 114 -8.69 -17.08 1.70
N GLU A 115 -9.65 -16.15 1.58
CA GLU A 115 -11.00 -16.46 1.11
C GLU A 115 -11.04 -16.81 -0.38
N ASN A 116 -10.09 -16.30 -1.18
CA ASN A 116 -10.03 -16.50 -2.62
C ASN A 116 -8.73 -17.23 -3.03
N PRO A 117 -8.56 -18.54 -2.74
CA PRO A 117 -7.29 -19.26 -2.93
C PRO A 117 -6.76 -19.31 -4.37
N THR A 118 -7.60 -19.08 -5.37
CA THR A 118 -7.21 -19.03 -6.80
C THR A 118 -6.81 -17.64 -7.27
N ALA A 119 -7.12 -16.57 -6.53
CA ALA A 119 -6.77 -15.21 -6.91
C ALA A 119 -5.26 -14.99 -6.78
N TYR A 120 -4.64 -14.40 -7.82
CA TYR A 120 -3.19 -14.12 -7.85
C TYR A 120 -2.29 -15.36 -7.66
N ALA A 121 -2.83 -16.56 -7.89
CA ALA A 121 -2.10 -17.83 -7.89
C ALA A 121 -1.14 -17.97 -9.08
#